data_AF-A0AAJ0LQ76-F1
#
_entry.id   AF-A0AAJ0LQ76-F1
#
_cell.length_a   1.000
_cell.length_b   1.000
_cell.length_c   1.000
_cell.angle_alpha   90.00
_cell.angle_beta   90.00
_cell.angle_gamma   90.00
#
_symmetry.space_group_name_H-M   'P 1'
#
loop_
_entity.id
_entity.type
_entity.pdbx_description
1 polymer ?
#
loop_
_entity_poly.entity_id
_entity_poly.type
_entity_poly.pdbx_seq_one_letter_code
_entity_poly.pdbx_strand_id
1 'polypeptide(L)'
;MNLAPTDGRPGSEFDPVWYEHALELASDDLRRIATLLAEHYINAGLAHALSWTLLLELEEQAFSDLAFLSRNDSVVVDALPRIGPATMPGVDFNGLIDWSKSDPSLPIVYRCVRELLVGTPTSGNGKDAA
;
A
#
# COMPACT_ATOMS: atom_id res chain seq x y z
N MET A 1 -20.07 15.57 51.79
CA MET A 1 -19.55 16.69 50.97
C MET A 1 -18.51 16.09 50.04
N ASN A 2 -18.64 16.35 48.74
CA ASN A 2 -18.04 15.61 47.63
C ASN A 2 -16.53 15.76 47.55
N LEU A 3 -15.81 14.64 47.43
CA LEU A 3 -14.49 14.60 46.82
C LEU A 3 -14.71 14.39 45.32
N ALA A 4 -14.45 15.43 44.53
CA ALA A 4 -14.49 15.35 43.08
C ALA A 4 -13.40 14.37 42.57
N PRO A 5 -13.67 13.54 41.55
CA PRO A 5 -12.60 12.88 40.83
C PRO A 5 -11.89 13.97 40.00
N THR A 6 -10.60 14.13 40.20
CA THR A 6 -9.75 14.83 39.24
C THR A 6 -9.73 14.02 37.94
N ASP A 7 -10.68 14.32 37.06
CA ASP A 7 -10.60 13.96 35.64
C ASP A 7 -9.47 14.78 35.03
N GLY A 8 -8.27 14.26 35.19
CA GLY A 8 -7.05 14.76 34.59
C GLY A 8 -6.43 13.65 33.79
N ARG A 9 -7.15 13.10 32.79
CA ARG A 9 -6.44 12.52 31.65
C ARG A 9 -5.82 13.71 30.92
N PRO A 10 -4.49 13.91 30.93
CA PRO A 10 -3.90 14.67 29.85
C PRO A 10 -4.26 13.89 28.58
N GLY A 11 -5.17 14.47 27.78
CA GLY A 11 -5.33 14.02 26.41
C GLY A 11 -3.94 14.05 25.82
N SER A 12 -3.45 12.88 25.39
CA SER A 12 -2.15 12.72 24.76
C SER A 12 -2.00 13.83 23.74
N GLU A 13 -1.13 14.79 24.02
CA GLU A 13 -0.88 15.92 23.13
C GLU A 13 -0.41 15.33 21.81
N PHE A 14 -1.14 15.59 20.73
CA PHE A 14 -0.78 15.10 19.41
C PHE A 14 0.60 15.66 19.08
N ASP A 15 1.60 14.78 18.99
CA ASP A 15 2.95 15.15 18.57
C ASP A 15 3.03 15.01 17.03
N PRO A 16 3.01 16.12 16.29
CA PRO A 16 3.04 16.08 14.83
C PRO A 16 4.37 15.51 14.29
N VAL A 17 5.48 15.71 15.00
CA VAL A 17 6.80 15.23 14.55
C VAL A 17 6.87 13.72 14.68
N TRP A 18 6.41 13.19 15.82
CA TRP A 18 6.27 11.75 15.99
C TRP A 18 5.32 11.15 14.94
N TYR A 19 4.18 11.81 14.69
CA TYR A 19 3.19 11.33 13.74
C TYR A 19 3.72 11.28 12.30
N GLU A 20 4.38 12.33 11.83
CA GLU A 20 5.01 12.37 10.51
C GLU A 20 6.05 11.25 10.37
N HIS A 21 6.90 11.07 11.37
CA HIS A 21 7.90 10.01 11.37
C HIS A 21 7.27 8.61 11.38
N ALA A 22 6.22 8.40 12.19
CA ALA A 22 5.49 7.14 12.22
C ALA A 22 4.81 6.85 10.87
N LEU A 23 4.29 7.87 10.19
CA LEU A 23 3.67 7.74 8.87
C LEU A 23 4.70 7.36 7.80
N GLU A 24 5.91 7.91 7.85
CA GLU A 24 7.02 7.52 6.97
C GLU A 24 7.39 6.04 7.18
N LEU A 25 7.57 5.63 8.44
CA LEU A 25 7.90 4.24 8.78
C LEU A 25 6.81 3.26 8.35
N ALA A 26 5.54 3.60 8.59
CA ALA A 26 4.40 2.79 8.19
C ALA A 26 4.30 2.70 6.66
N SER A 27 4.60 3.80 5.95
CA SER A 27 4.64 3.82 4.49
C SER A 27 5.71 2.88 3.92
N ASP A 28 6.90 2.86 4.53
CA ASP A 28 8.00 1.99 4.12
C ASP A 28 7.71 0.51 4.43
N ASP A 29 7.10 0.22 5.57
CA ASP A 29 6.66 -1.13 5.93
C ASP A 29 5.58 -1.65 4.99
N LEU A 30 4.57 -0.82 4.70
CA LEU A 30 3.52 -1.16 3.72
C LEU A 30 4.11 -1.37 2.32
N ARG A 31 5.06 -0.52 1.90
CA ARG A 31 5.76 -0.67 0.61
C ARG A 31 6.44 -2.03 0.53
N ARG A 32 7.16 -2.43 1.58
CA ARG A 32 7.86 -3.72 1.63
C ARG A 32 6.89 -4.89 1.48
N ILE A 33 5.78 -4.89 2.21
CA ILE A 33 4.78 -5.96 2.17
C ILE A 33 4.10 -6.01 0.81
N ALA A 34 3.65 -4.86 0.30
CA ALA A 34 3.01 -4.76 -1.00
C ALA A 34 3.93 -5.26 -2.13
N THR A 35 5.22 -4.93 -2.10
CA THR A 35 6.20 -5.44 -3.06
C THR A 35 6.34 -6.95 -2.99
N LEU A 36 6.47 -7.54 -1.79
CA LEU A 36 6.59 -8.99 -1.63
C LEU A 36 5.34 -9.73 -2.13
N LEU A 37 4.15 -9.21 -1.83
CA LEU A 37 2.91 -9.77 -2.35
C LEU A 37 2.87 -9.66 -3.87
N ALA A 38 3.12 -8.47 -4.42
CA ALA A 38 3.11 -8.25 -5.87
C ALA A 38 4.11 -9.14 -6.62
N GLU A 39 5.34 -9.26 -6.12
CA GLU A 39 6.36 -10.17 -6.67
C GLU A 39 5.88 -11.61 -6.67
N HIS A 40 5.26 -12.08 -5.58
CA HIS A 40 4.72 -13.44 -5.51
C HIS A 40 3.69 -13.70 -6.63
N TYR A 41 2.75 -12.76 -6.84
CA TYR A 41 1.74 -12.88 -7.89
C TYR A 41 2.34 -12.80 -9.30
N ILE A 42 3.28 -11.88 -9.53
CA ILE A 42 3.96 -11.72 -10.83
C ILE A 42 4.76 -12.98 -11.17
N ASN A 43 5.51 -13.52 -10.20
CA ASN A 43 6.30 -14.74 -10.36
C ASN A 43 5.42 -15.99 -10.59
N ALA A 44 4.17 -15.98 -10.12
CA ALA A 44 3.18 -16.99 -10.45
C ALA A 44 2.62 -16.88 -11.88
N GLY A 45 3.11 -15.93 -12.70
CA GLY A 45 2.69 -15.70 -14.08
C GLY A 45 1.41 -14.87 -14.22
N LEU A 46 0.90 -14.31 -13.12
CA LEU A 46 -0.38 -13.58 -13.11
C LEU A 46 -0.25 -12.10 -13.45
N ALA A 47 0.92 -11.65 -13.93
CA ALA A 47 1.17 -10.26 -14.30
C ALA A 47 0.17 -9.74 -15.36
N HIS A 48 -0.22 -10.59 -16.32
CA HIS A 48 -1.21 -10.26 -17.35
C HIS A 48 -2.65 -10.17 -16.81
N ALA A 49 -2.89 -10.64 -15.59
CA ALA A 49 -4.19 -10.69 -14.93
C ALA A 49 -4.36 -9.61 -13.86
N LEU A 50 -3.40 -8.69 -13.74
CA LEU A 50 -3.47 -7.56 -12.81
C LEU A 50 -4.59 -6.58 -13.22
N SER A 51 -5.77 -6.85 -12.67
CA SER A 51 -6.98 -6.04 -12.74
C SER A 51 -7.13 -5.18 -11.49
N TRP A 52 -8.08 -4.25 -11.51
CA TRP A 52 -8.45 -3.48 -10.31
C TRP A 52 -8.88 -4.38 -9.16
N THR A 53 -9.60 -5.47 -9.44
CA THR A 53 -9.97 -6.46 -8.43
C THR A 53 -8.76 -7.05 -7.73
N LEU A 54 -7.77 -7.52 -8.50
CA LEU A 54 -6.56 -8.11 -7.92
C LEU A 54 -5.74 -7.05 -7.15
N LEU A 55 -5.70 -5.81 -7.63
CA LEU A 55 -5.01 -4.73 -6.94
C LEU A 55 -5.67 -4.39 -5.59
N LEU A 56 -7.01 -4.41 -5.52
CA LEU A 56 -7.76 -4.24 -4.27
C LEU A 56 -7.53 -5.42 -3.32
N GLU A 57 -7.47 -6.66 -3.81
CA GLU A 57 -7.14 -7.83 -3.01
C GLU A 57 -5.72 -7.74 -2.42
N LEU A 58 -4.75 -7.29 -3.21
CA LEU A 58 -3.38 -7.04 -2.74
C LEU A 58 -3.34 -5.95 -1.68
N GLU A 59 -4.08 -4.86 -1.87
CA GLU A 59 -4.18 -3.80 -0.88
C GLU A 59 -4.78 -4.31 0.42
N GLU A 60 -5.90 -5.02 0.34
CA GLU A 60 -6.54 -5.60 1.52
C GLU A 60 -5.62 -6.56 2.25
N GLN A 61 -4.90 -7.44 1.54
CA GLN A 61 -3.91 -8.34 2.14
C GLN A 61 -2.76 -7.57 2.82
N ALA A 62 -2.25 -6.52 2.20
CA ALA A 62 -1.14 -5.75 2.74
C ALA A 62 -1.52 -5.02 4.03
N PHE A 63 -2.72 -4.44 4.07
CA PHE A 63 -3.23 -3.75 5.26
C PHE A 63 -3.76 -4.69 6.35
N SER A 64 -4.14 -5.92 5.99
CA SER A 64 -4.52 -6.96 6.94
C SER A 64 -3.34 -7.80 7.45
N ASP A 65 -2.10 -7.50 7.04
CA ASP A 65 -0.92 -8.20 7.51
C ASP A 65 -0.73 -8.00 9.03
N LEU A 66 -0.69 -9.10 9.78
CA LEU A 66 -0.58 -9.06 11.24
C LEU A 66 0.74 -8.44 11.72
N ALA A 67 1.82 -8.64 10.96
CA ALA A 67 3.11 -8.09 11.31
C ALA A 67 3.14 -6.58 11.09
N PHE A 68 2.49 -6.08 10.03
CA PHE A 68 2.26 -4.66 9.78
C PHE A 68 1.41 -4.02 10.88
N LEU A 69 0.24 -4.60 11.17
CA LEU A 69 -0.69 -4.07 12.16
C LEU A 69 -0.13 -4.09 13.59
N SER A 70 0.77 -5.03 13.91
CA SER A 70 1.43 -5.06 15.24
C SER A 70 2.57 -4.04 15.38
N ARG A 71 3.16 -3.56 14.28
CA ARG A 71 4.26 -2.59 14.28
C ARG A 71 3.81 -1.13 14.21
N ASN A 72 2.59 -0.87 13.73
CA ASN A 72 2.12 0.47 13.40
C ASN A 72 0.86 0.83 14.21
N ASP A 73 0.77 2.09 14.65
CA ASP A 73 -0.42 2.61 15.35
C ASP A 73 -1.62 2.68 14.39
N SER A 74 -2.82 2.35 14.87
CA SER A 74 -4.02 2.32 14.02
C SER A 74 -4.34 3.69 13.40
N VAL A 75 -4.09 4.79 14.12
CA VAL A 75 -4.31 6.15 13.58
C VAL A 75 -3.38 6.44 12.40
N VAL A 76 -2.14 5.94 12.47
CA VAL A 76 -1.16 6.07 11.39
C VAL A 76 -1.55 5.18 10.22
N VAL A 77 -2.00 3.95 10.48
CA VAL A 77 -2.47 3.01 9.45
C VAL A 77 -3.69 3.57 8.70
N ASP A 78 -4.65 4.14 9.42
CA ASP A 78 -5.87 4.72 8.84
C ASP A 78 -5.59 5.97 7.99
N ALA A 79 -4.46 6.64 8.21
CA ALA A 79 -4.04 7.80 7.44
C ALA A 79 -3.32 7.43 6.13
N LEU A 80 -2.91 6.18 5.94
CA LEU A 80 -2.23 5.77 4.71
C LEU A 80 -3.20 5.78 3.52
N PRO A 81 -2.74 6.24 2.34
CA PRO A 81 -3.59 6.34 1.17
C PRO A 81 -4.04 4.96 0.68
N ARG A 82 -5.36 4.79 0.59
CA ARG A 82 -6.04 3.60 0.06
C ARG A 82 -6.45 3.81 -1.41
N ILE A 83 -6.61 2.72 -2.14
CA ILE A 83 -7.23 2.73 -3.46
C ILE A 83 -8.70 3.14 -3.29
N GLY A 84 -9.04 4.26 -3.91
CA GLY A 84 -10.35 4.88 -3.76
C GLY A 84 -10.84 5.55 -5.04
N PRO A 85 -12.03 6.17 -5.01
CA PRO A 85 -12.61 6.84 -6.17
C PRO A 85 -11.71 7.93 -6.78
N ALA A 86 -10.82 8.54 -5.98
CA ALA A 86 -9.85 9.52 -6.47
C ALA A 86 -8.75 8.91 -7.35
N THR A 87 -8.43 7.63 -7.14
CA THR A 87 -7.36 6.91 -7.85
C THR A 87 -7.91 5.99 -8.94
N MET A 88 -9.18 5.59 -8.82
CA MET A 88 -9.91 4.74 -9.76
C MET A 88 -10.70 5.59 -10.78
N PRO A 89 -10.34 5.62 -12.07
CA PRO A 89 -11.19 6.26 -13.07
C PRO A 89 -12.47 5.42 -13.25
N GLY A 90 -13.60 5.94 -12.73
CA GLY A 90 -14.95 5.56 -13.14
C GLY A 90 -15.22 4.05 -13.29
N VAL A 91 -15.06 3.29 -12.20
CA VAL A 91 -15.75 2.01 -11.88
C VAL A 91 -15.98 1.08 -13.09
N ASP A 92 -14.90 0.64 -13.73
CA ASP A 92 -14.87 -0.71 -14.28
C ASP A 92 -13.76 -1.49 -13.58
N PHE A 93 -14.14 -2.24 -12.53
CA PHE A 93 -13.21 -3.10 -11.78
C PHE A 93 -12.66 -4.26 -12.62
N ASN A 94 -13.31 -4.57 -13.76
CA ASN A 94 -12.82 -5.53 -14.74
C ASN A 94 -11.99 -4.85 -15.84
N GLY A 95 -11.92 -3.52 -15.86
CA GLY A 95 -11.15 -2.74 -16.81
C GLY A 95 -9.64 -2.90 -16.60
N LEU A 96 -8.89 -2.71 -17.68
CA LEU A 96 -7.43 -2.68 -17.61
C LEU A 96 -6.96 -1.48 -16.79
N ILE A 97 -5.97 -1.72 -15.92
CA ILE A 97 -5.31 -0.65 -15.18
C ILE A 97 -4.38 0.08 -16.13
N ASP A 98 -4.54 1.40 -16.21
CA ASP A 98 -3.55 2.27 -16.85
C ASP A 98 -2.34 2.43 -15.91
N TRP A 99 -1.27 1.70 -16.19
CA TRP A 99 0.00 1.72 -15.45
C TRP A 99 0.91 2.92 -15.79
N SER A 100 0.52 3.78 -16.73
CA SER A 100 1.32 4.95 -17.12
C SER A 100 1.30 6.07 -16.08
N LYS A 101 0.30 6.08 -15.17
CA LYS A 101 0.17 7.11 -14.13
C LYS A 101 1.33 7.04 -13.13
N SER A 102 1.96 8.18 -12.88
CA SER A 102 3.13 8.32 -12.00
C SER A 102 2.94 9.36 -10.90
N ASP A 103 1.70 9.70 -10.57
CA ASP A 103 1.38 10.71 -9.55
C ASP A 103 1.83 10.22 -8.16
N PRO A 104 2.59 11.01 -7.38
CA PRO A 104 3.05 10.61 -6.05
C PRO A 104 1.92 10.41 -5.03
N SER A 105 0.73 10.97 -5.28
CA SER A 105 -0.48 10.76 -4.48
C SER A 105 -1.13 9.39 -4.68
N LEU A 106 -0.63 8.58 -5.62
CA LEU A 106 -1.14 7.23 -5.84
C LEU A 106 -0.87 6.34 -4.61
N PRO A 107 -1.78 5.40 -4.29
CA PRO A 107 -1.63 4.48 -3.18
C PRO A 107 -0.32 3.69 -3.29
N ILE A 108 0.26 3.34 -2.15
CA ILE A 108 1.56 2.67 -2.08
C ILE A 108 1.52 1.35 -2.87
N VAL A 109 0.44 0.58 -2.72
CA VAL A 109 0.25 -0.72 -3.40
C VAL A 109 0.24 -0.57 -4.92
N TYR A 110 -0.46 0.44 -5.45
CA TYR A 110 -0.45 0.75 -6.89
C TYR A 110 0.97 1.03 -7.37
N ARG A 111 1.72 1.86 -6.64
CA ARG A 111 3.09 2.23 -7.02
C ARG A 111 4.03 1.03 -7.01
N CYS A 112 3.98 0.17 -5.99
CA CYS A 112 4.79 -1.06 -5.93
C CYS A 112 4.54 -1.96 -7.14
N VAL A 113 3.28 -2.24 -7.47
CA VAL A 113 2.93 -3.10 -8.61
C VAL A 113 3.38 -2.46 -9.92
N ARG A 114 3.15 -1.16 -10.10
CA ARG A 114 3.61 -0.42 -11.27
C ARG A 114 5.12 -0.48 -11.44
N GLU A 115 5.88 -0.27 -10.36
CA GLU A 115 7.34 -0.32 -10.38
C GLU A 115 7.86 -1.69 -10.80
N LEU A 116 7.23 -2.77 -10.36
CA LEU A 116 7.59 -4.14 -10.79
C LEU A 116 7.25 -4.40 -12.27
N LEU A 117 6.13 -3.88 -12.75
CA LEU A 117 5.70 -4.05 -14.14
C LEU A 117 6.50 -3.20 -15.14
N VAL A 118 6.82 -1.96 -14.78
CA VAL A 118 7.52 -1.00 -15.64
C VAL A 118 9.03 -1.08 -15.46
N GLY A 119 9.49 -1.44 -14.25
CA GLY A 119 10.90 -1.57 -13.88
C GLY A 119 11.50 -2.94 -14.19
N THR A 120 10.74 -3.89 -14.71
CA THR A 120 11.32 -5.10 -15.33
C THR A 120 11.75 -4.75 -16.76
N PRO A 121 13.06 -4.53 -17.05
CA PRO A 121 13.50 -4.73 -18.42
C PRO A 121 13.13 -6.18 -18.75
N THR A 122 12.34 -6.36 -19.80
CA THR A 122 12.12 -7.66 -20.40
C THR A 122 13.51 -8.18 -20.75
N SER A 123 14.08 -9.04 -19.91
CA SER A 123 15.30 -9.76 -20.23
C SER A 123 14.93 -10.80 -21.28
N GLY A 124 14.70 -10.31 -22.49
CA GLY A 124 14.81 -11.10 -23.69
C GLY A 124 16.29 -11.34 -23.91
N ASN A 125 16.74 -12.55 -23.61
CA ASN A 125 17.69 -13.24 -24.46
C ASN A 125 17.24 -14.71 -24.45
N GLY A 126 16.60 -15.19 -25.50
CA GLY A 126 17.18 -15.14 -26.84
C GLY A 126 18.10 -16.34 -26.95
N LYS A 127 17.44 -17.46 -27.19
CA LYS A 127 17.97 -18.72 -27.69
C LYS A 127 18.91 -18.46 -28.87
N ASP A 128 20.22 -18.54 -28.63
CA ASP A 128 21.20 -18.76 -29.69
C ASP A 128 21.69 -20.21 -29.60
N ALA A 129 21.10 -21.02 -30.47
CA ALA A 129 21.64 -22.29 -30.88
C ALA A 129 22.52 -22.04 -32.12
N ALA A 130 23.80 -22.42 -32.04
CA ALA A 130 24.60 -22.91 -33.15
C ALA A 130 25.78 -23.72 -32.59
#